data_AF-A0A6I9MXI2-F1
#
_entry.id   AF-A0A6I9MXI2-F1
#
_cell.length_a   1.000
_cell.length_b   1.000
_cell.length_c   1.000
_cell.angle_alpha   90.00
_cell.angle_beta   90.00
_cell.angle_gamma   90.00
#
_symmetry.space_group_name_H-M   'P 1'
#
loop_
_entity.id
_entity.type
_entity.pdbx_description
1 polymer ?
#
loop_
_entity_poly.entity_id
_entity_poly.type
_entity_poly.pdbx_seq_one_letter_code
_entity_poly.pdbx_strand_id
1 'polypeptide(L)'
;NFMRIMERDVEYRSLRRIAKANKAHALKDKGNEAYAQEDYETAVKYYSDGLAELRDIQPLYTNRAQAYIKLGKYKEAISDCEWALKCNEGCIKAYLHMGKAYLALKKYNESRKCFEKMREIEPAREKMVKEYLDQVDLEEERQSQEINAMQDFVMGETNAIRVPVLLEKLSRPGQLPMFYCGGLETLSPAVTDCTGQTLFRLNNGFSIIGSNDTVRSCLLQETKDPGCQELCVSALKLWRVICCGNDENQKMLITCPVIGRSIVDLVTAEHVAVREECLALLSLYSQTPHGRRLVIDNLNGHKFVRNLMACILKPKKQQQQNTAVKILENFAAENKFCLQLRGVLKDSVIVPFTTILANISESNRQVLPSLISAVGCLARDDAIRHNLAHDPECWKAFVVAIRKCSASDYKEILYPMLGLIINLSTITSPIIKEHAVSLCDCTLGLLRDSDGGVITRATGVLSTVLPQSPEAVQHVVQGGVVRLMLPLLKGTGQTATKYAIKTVTLCTAASQSAREDLVQSDKKLSVLRRLLASSCDEMVSGNAALCLAHLLELEGIASRLLGTDTVRLLLRHAAGDAKRTAVRQNAAIALGKLCRFEPRHIHKLRELHGLEILHSCMKVIP
;
A
#
# COMPACT_ATOMS: atom_id res chain seq x y z
N ASN A 1 36.31 -12.16 60.93
CA ASN A 1 35.10 -11.33 61.04
C ASN A 1 34.99 -10.23 59.96
N PHE A 2 35.84 -10.24 58.92
CA PHE A 2 35.85 -9.22 57.85
C PHE A 2 34.78 -9.45 56.77
N MET A 3 34.59 -10.71 56.35
CA MET A 3 33.60 -11.09 55.33
C MET A 3 32.17 -10.71 55.70
N ARG A 4 31.74 -10.93 56.96
CA ARG A 4 30.40 -10.53 57.44
C ARG A 4 30.17 -9.01 57.45
N ILE A 5 31.22 -8.21 57.65
CA ILE A 5 31.14 -6.74 57.59
C ILE A 5 31.02 -6.29 56.14
N MET A 6 31.80 -6.90 55.24
CA MET A 6 31.68 -6.66 53.79
C MET A 6 30.29 -7.04 53.26
N GLU A 7 29.74 -8.18 53.66
CA GLU A 7 28.40 -8.63 53.27
C GLU A 7 27.33 -7.61 53.70
N ARG A 8 27.38 -7.12 54.95
CA ARG A 8 26.47 -6.08 55.44
C ARG A 8 26.61 -4.74 54.72
N ASP A 9 27.83 -4.31 54.39
CA ASP A 9 28.05 -3.07 53.62
C ASP A 9 27.54 -3.20 52.18
N VAL A 10 27.76 -4.34 51.53
CA VAL A 10 27.21 -4.64 50.19
C VAL A 10 25.68 -4.62 50.21
N GLU A 11 25.07 -5.28 51.20
CA GLU A 11 23.62 -5.30 51.37
C GLU A 11 23.05 -3.90 51.63
N TYR A 12 23.68 -3.10 52.51
CA TYR A 12 23.28 -1.73 52.77
C TYR A 12 23.37 -0.84 51.51
N ARG A 13 24.46 -0.94 50.72
CA ARG A 13 24.62 -0.21 49.46
C ARG A 13 23.57 -0.63 48.43
N SER A 14 23.26 -1.92 48.35
CA SER A 14 22.21 -2.46 47.49
C SER A 14 20.84 -1.87 47.85
N LEU A 15 20.44 -1.94 49.13
CA LEU A 15 19.17 -1.40 49.62
C LEU A 15 19.06 0.12 49.37
N ARG A 16 20.14 0.87 49.63
CA ARG A 16 20.17 2.32 49.36
C ARG A 16 20.00 2.63 47.88
N ARG A 17 20.63 1.86 46.99
CA ARG A 17 20.48 2.01 45.54
C ARG A 17 19.06 1.68 45.09
N ILE A 18 18.45 0.62 45.62
CA ILE A 18 17.04 0.26 45.34
C ILE A 18 16.10 1.41 45.75
N ALA A 19 16.26 1.96 46.96
CA ALA A 19 15.43 3.07 47.43
C ALA A 19 15.56 4.32 46.53
N LYS A 20 16.80 4.66 46.14
CA LYS A 20 17.05 5.76 45.21
C LYS A 20 16.49 5.49 43.80
N ALA A 21 16.57 4.26 43.32
CA ALA A 21 15.98 3.86 42.04
C ALA A 21 14.46 4.00 42.06
N ASN A 22 13.80 3.54 43.12
CA ASN A 22 12.35 3.69 43.28
C ASN A 22 11.94 5.17 43.28
N LYS A 23 12.70 6.02 44.00
CA LYS A 23 12.43 7.47 44.02
C LYS A 23 12.64 8.11 42.64
N ALA A 24 13.71 7.76 41.94
CA ALA A 24 13.99 8.26 40.60
C ALA A 24 12.94 7.79 39.57
N HIS A 25 12.44 6.57 39.68
CA HIS A 25 11.32 6.07 38.87
C HIS A 25 10.02 6.81 39.16
N ALA A 26 9.69 7.07 40.43
CA ALA A 26 8.51 7.87 40.77
C ALA A 26 8.61 9.31 40.21
N LEU A 27 9.80 9.92 40.25
CA LEU A 27 10.05 11.23 39.64
C LEU A 27 9.96 11.20 38.11
N LYS A 28 10.44 10.13 37.47
CA LYS A 28 10.23 9.89 36.04
C LYS A 28 8.74 9.88 35.71
N ASP A 29 7.93 9.20 36.51
CA ASP A 29 6.49 9.08 36.23
C ASP A 29 5.77 10.42 36.39
N LYS A 30 6.11 11.22 37.41
CA LYS A 30 5.63 12.60 37.53
C LYS A 30 6.06 13.48 36.35
N GLY A 31 7.30 13.31 35.89
CA GLY A 31 7.79 14.00 34.69
C GLY A 31 7.01 13.60 33.43
N ASN A 32 6.64 12.33 33.29
CA ASN A 32 5.84 11.85 32.17
C ASN A 32 4.41 12.42 32.21
N GLU A 33 3.83 12.55 33.40
CA GLU A 33 2.51 13.17 33.60
C GLU A 33 2.52 14.65 33.21
N ALA A 34 3.50 15.41 33.70
CA ALA A 34 3.68 16.81 33.32
C ALA A 34 3.91 16.96 31.81
N TYR A 35 4.72 16.09 31.21
CA TYR A 35 4.95 16.08 29.77
C TYR A 35 3.65 15.81 28.98
N ALA A 36 2.79 14.91 29.46
CA ALA A 36 1.50 14.62 28.83
C ALA A 36 0.52 15.79 28.93
N GLN A 37 0.69 16.68 29.92
CA GLN A 37 -0.04 17.94 30.08
C GLN A 37 0.59 19.10 29.29
N GLU A 38 1.62 18.84 28.48
CA GLU A 38 2.40 19.83 27.73
C GLU A 38 3.15 20.86 28.62
N ASP A 39 3.25 20.62 29.94
CA ASP A 39 4.09 21.39 30.86
C ASP A 39 5.52 20.85 30.83
N TYR A 40 6.26 21.26 29.80
CA TYR A 40 7.61 20.76 29.53
C TYR A 40 8.63 21.26 30.55
N GLU A 41 8.47 22.46 31.10
CA GLU A 41 9.33 23.01 32.16
C GLU A 41 9.25 22.17 33.44
N THR A 42 8.03 21.86 33.90
CA THR A 42 7.83 21.00 35.07
C THR A 42 8.31 19.58 34.82
N ALA A 43 8.09 19.04 33.61
CA ALA A 43 8.64 17.74 33.22
C ALA A 43 10.17 17.71 33.34
N VAL A 44 10.86 18.73 32.80
CA VAL A 44 12.32 18.87 32.91
C VAL A 44 12.77 18.89 34.37
N LYS A 45 12.05 19.60 35.24
CA LYS A 45 12.37 19.65 36.67
C LYS A 45 12.30 18.27 37.30
N TYR A 46 11.18 17.55 37.14
CA TYR A 46 11.03 16.21 37.72
C TYR A 46 12.06 15.21 37.18
N TYR A 47 12.38 15.25 35.88
CA TYR A 47 13.44 14.39 35.36
C TYR A 47 14.82 14.74 35.92
N SER A 48 15.09 16.03 36.13
CA SER A 48 16.35 16.50 36.74
C SER A 48 16.46 16.07 38.20
N ASP A 49 15.37 16.15 38.96
CA ASP A 49 15.30 15.66 40.33
C ASP A 49 15.53 14.14 40.38
N GLY A 50 14.96 13.39 39.41
CA GLY A 50 15.22 11.95 39.27
C GLY A 50 16.69 11.64 39.02
N LEU A 51 17.35 12.42 38.15
CA LEU A 51 18.77 12.27 37.84
C LEU A 51 19.69 12.70 39.01
N ALA A 52 19.22 13.57 39.90
CA ALA A 52 19.91 13.90 41.14
C ALA A 52 19.93 12.73 42.13
N GLU A 53 18.90 11.86 42.11
CA GLU A 53 18.85 10.65 42.92
C GLU A 53 19.78 9.55 42.40
N LEU A 54 19.69 9.25 41.09
CA LEU A 54 20.55 8.32 40.35
C LEU A 54 20.84 8.80 38.93
N ARG A 55 22.12 8.89 38.58
CA ARG A 55 22.61 9.41 37.29
C ARG A 55 22.73 8.37 36.18
N ASP A 56 22.46 7.10 36.45
CA ASP A 56 22.63 6.00 35.50
C ASP A 56 21.29 5.42 34.99
N ILE A 57 20.22 6.22 35.07
CA ILE A 57 18.89 5.86 34.57
C ILE A 57 18.68 6.45 33.17
N GLN A 58 19.01 5.66 32.15
CA GLN A 58 18.90 6.04 30.73
C GLN A 58 17.55 6.68 30.33
N PRO A 59 16.37 6.16 30.78
CA PRO A 59 15.08 6.76 30.41
C PRO A 59 14.88 8.22 30.85
N LEU A 60 15.47 8.62 31.99
CA LEU A 60 15.34 10.00 32.49
C LEU A 60 16.02 10.99 31.54
N TYR A 61 17.21 10.66 31.05
CA TYR A 61 17.91 11.48 30.06
C TYR A 61 17.14 11.59 28.75
N THR A 62 16.64 10.47 28.19
CA THR A 62 15.90 10.53 26.92
C THR A 62 14.59 11.30 27.04
N ASN A 63 13.88 11.18 28.17
CA ASN A 63 12.63 11.89 28.38
C ASN A 63 12.86 13.38 28.63
N ARG A 64 13.94 13.75 29.35
CA ARG A 64 14.33 15.15 29.53
C ARG A 64 14.82 15.79 28.23
N ALA A 65 15.59 15.06 27.41
CA ALA A 65 15.97 15.51 26.08
C ALA A 65 14.76 15.80 25.19
N GLN A 66 13.74 14.93 25.23
CA GLN A 66 12.49 15.15 24.50
C GLN A 66 11.77 16.42 24.96
N ALA A 67 11.71 16.68 26.27
CA ALA A 67 11.15 17.91 26.82
C ALA A 67 11.98 19.15 26.42
N TYR A 68 13.31 19.06 26.44
CA TYR A 68 14.18 20.14 25.97
C TYR A 68 13.97 20.47 24.49
N ILE A 69 13.75 19.47 23.62
CA ILE A 69 13.41 19.71 22.21
C ILE A 69 12.11 20.51 22.08
N LYS A 70 11.10 20.21 22.90
CA LYS A 70 9.83 20.94 22.93
C LYS A 70 10.00 22.39 23.39
N LEU A 71 10.96 22.63 24.28
CA LEU A 71 11.35 23.96 24.74
C LEU A 71 12.32 24.71 23.82
N GLY A 72 12.70 24.13 22.66
CA GLY A 72 13.72 24.71 21.77
C GLY A 72 15.15 24.68 22.31
N LYS A 73 15.40 23.97 23.42
CA LYS A 73 16.71 23.82 24.09
C LYS A 73 17.51 22.66 23.46
N TYR A 74 17.86 22.81 22.19
CA TYR A 74 18.42 21.69 21.41
C TYR A 74 19.82 21.25 21.85
N LYS A 75 20.66 22.16 22.35
CA LYS A 75 22.02 21.83 22.82
C LYS A 75 21.97 20.98 24.09
N GLU A 76 21.08 21.32 25.01
CA GLU A 76 20.81 20.58 26.24
C GLU A 76 20.22 19.20 25.92
N ALA A 77 19.30 19.12 24.95
CA ALA A 77 18.78 17.85 24.47
C ALA A 77 19.87 16.92 23.91
N ILE A 78 20.83 17.46 23.13
CA ILE A 78 21.97 16.70 22.60
C ILE A 78 22.84 16.18 23.76
N SER A 79 23.19 17.04 24.71
CA SER A 79 23.96 16.64 25.90
C SER A 79 23.28 15.50 26.67
N ASP A 80 21.97 15.56 26.87
CA ASP A 80 21.23 14.48 27.52
C ASP A 80 21.21 13.19 26.70
N CYS A 81 21.10 13.28 25.37
CA CYS A 81 21.19 12.12 24.50
C CYS A 81 22.57 11.46 24.55
N GLU A 82 23.65 12.24 24.59
CA GLU A 82 25.02 11.73 24.77
C GLU A 82 25.18 11.01 26.11
N TRP A 83 24.59 11.54 27.19
CA TRP A 83 24.55 10.85 28.49
C TRP A 83 23.73 9.55 28.43
N ALA A 84 22.57 9.57 27.77
CA ALA A 84 21.77 8.36 27.58
C ALA A 84 22.54 7.27 26.81
N LEU A 85 23.32 7.66 25.80
CA LEU A 85 24.16 6.74 25.01
C LEU A 85 25.35 6.20 25.82
N LYS A 86 25.91 6.99 26.76
CA LYS A 86 26.90 6.47 27.72
C LYS A 86 26.31 5.41 28.66
N CYS A 87 25.02 5.51 29.00
CA CYS A 87 24.33 4.48 29.79
C CYS A 87 23.98 3.25 28.95
N ASN A 88 23.59 3.44 27.69
CA ASN A 88 23.25 2.38 26.75
C ASN A 88 23.48 2.84 25.31
N GLU A 89 24.56 2.35 24.69
CA GLU A 89 24.94 2.71 23.32
C GLU A 89 23.88 2.31 22.28
N GLY A 90 23.07 1.29 22.56
CA GLY A 90 21.97 0.84 21.70
C GLY A 90 20.67 1.66 21.83
N CYS A 91 20.68 2.81 22.52
CA CYS A 91 19.45 3.56 22.80
C CYS A 91 18.92 4.32 21.57
N ILE A 92 17.98 3.70 20.86
CA ILE A 92 17.33 4.28 19.66
C ILE A 92 16.64 5.62 19.96
N LYS A 93 16.00 5.77 21.13
CA LYS A 93 15.35 7.03 21.52
C LYS A 93 16.36 8.17 21.64
N ALA A 94 17.56 7.92 22.15
CA ALA A 94 18.60 8.93 22.24
C ALA A 94 19.04 9.38 20.84
N TYR A 95 19.31 8.45 19.91
CA TYR A 95 19.62 8.81 18.52
C TYR A 95 18.48 9.57 17.83
N LEU A 96 17.23 9.17 18.05
CA LEU A 96 16.07 9.85 17.50
C LEU A 96 15.97 11.31 17.97
N HIS A 97 16.07 11.54 19.28
CA HIS A 97 15.99 12.89 19.85
C HIS A 97 17.21 13.73 19.44
N MET A 98 18.40 13.15 19.47
CA MET A 98 19.63 13.81 19.06
C MET A 98 19.60 14.21 17.57
N GLY A 99 19.15 13.32 16.69
CA GLY A 99 18.97 13.61 15.26
C GLY A 99 17.99 14.76 15.01
N LYS A 100 16.86 14.79 15.73
CA LYS A 100 15.89 15.90 15.68
C LYS A 100 16.48 17.22 16.19
N ALA A 101 17.25 17.19 17.27
CA ALA A 101 17.90 18.37 17.82
C ALA A 101 18.98 18.91 16.86
N TYR A 102 19.79 18.03 16.24
CA TYR A 102 20.76 18.42 15.21
C TYR A 102 20.07 19.01 13.97
N LEU A 103 18.97 18.42 13.51
CA LEU A 103 18.17 18.96 12.41
C LEU A 103 17.66 20.37 12.72
N ALA A 104 17.12 20.60 13.92
CA ALA A 104 16.66 21.92 14.34
C ALA A 104 17.79 22.97 14.43
N LEU A 105 19.02 22.53 14.70
CA LEU A 105 20.22 23.37 14.66
C LEU A 105 20.83 23.50 13.25
N LYS A 106 20.17 22.98 12.20
CA LYS A 106 20.64 22.94 10.81
C LYS A 106 22.00 22.22 10.63
N LYS A 107 22.26 21.24 11.50
CA LYS A 107 23.43 20.35 11.44
C LYS A 107 23.05 19.04 10.74
N TYR A 108 22.86 19.12 9.42
CA TYR A 108 22.26 18.04 8.64
C TYR A 108 23.11 16.75 8.62
N ASN A 109 24.43 16.87 8.50
CA ASN A 109 25.35 15.73 8.50
C ASN A 109 25.29 14.95 9.83
N GLU A 110 25.31 15.65 10.96
CA GLU A 110 25.18 15.04 12.28
C GLU A 110 23.79 14.43 12.49
N SER A 111 22.75 15.08 11.98
CA SER A 111 21.39 14.54 12.00
C SER A 111 21.28 13.21 11.23
N ARG A 112 21.80 13.14 10.00
CA ARG A 112 21.84 11.90 9.19
C ARG A 112 22.55 10.77 9.92
N LYS A 113 23.74 11.04 10.47
CA LYS A 113 24.51 10.05 11.23
C LYS A 113 23.70 9.43 12.38
N CYS A 114 22.88 10.24 13.07
CA CYS A 114 22.01 9.74 14.13
C CYS A 114 20.94 8.79 13.59
N PHE A 115 20.25 9.16 12.51
CA PHE A 115 19.21 8.33 11.91
C PHE A 115 19.78 7.05 11.25
N GLU A 116 20.95 7.12 10.63
CA GLU A 116 21.66 5.94 10.11
C GLU A 116 22.03 4.95 11.22
N LYS A 117 22.47 5.44 12.39
CA LYS A 117 22.71 4.59 13.55
C LYS A 117 21.44 3.88 14.02
N MET A 118 20.27 4.53 13.96
CA MET A 118 19.00 3.86 14.26
C MET A 118 18.72 2.70 13.30
N ARG A 119 19.03 2.87 12.00
CA ARG A 119 18.89 1.81 10.99
C ARG A 119 19.83 0.64 11.25
N GLU A 120 21.06 0.91 11.69
CA GLU A 120 22.03 -0.14 12.06
C GLU A 120 21.54 -0.96 13.27
N ILE A 121 20.94 -0.31 14.28
CA ILE A 121 20.51 -0.97 15.53
C ILE A 121 19.21 -1.74 15.34
N GLU A 122 18.21 -1.18 14.64
CA GLU A 122 16.90 -1.82 14.44
C GLU A 122 16.48 -1.77 12.96
N PRO A 123 16.96 -2.71 12.12
CA PRO A 123 16.64 -2.76 10.69
C PRO A 123 15.13 -2.88 10.40
N ALA A 124 14.35 -3.40 11.35
CA ALA A 124 12.90 -3.49 11.24
C ALA A 124 12.20 -2.12 11.15
N ARG A 125 12.85 -1.02 11.57
CA ARG A 125 12.32 0.35 11.52
C ARG A 125 12.79 1.16 10.32
N GLU A 126 13.33 0.51 9.28
CA GLU A 126 13.85 1.17 8.07
C GLU A 126 12.90 2.22 7.50
N LYS A 127 11.60 1.93 7.43
CA LYS A 127 10.60 2.87 6.91
C LYS A 127 10.58 4.18 7.69
N MET A 128 10.59 4.11 9.02
CA MET A 128 10.58 5.29 9.89
C MET A 128 11.91 6.06 9.77
N VAL A 129 13.03 5.36 9.70
CA VAL A 129 14.34 6.00 9.54
C VAL A 129 14.42 6.75 8.20
N LYS A 130 13.93 6.12 7.13
CA LYS A 130 13.85 6.76 5.81
C LYS A 130 13.03 8.04 5.86
N GLU A 131 11.89 8.05 6.54
CA GLU A 131 11.07 9.26 6.70
C GLU A 131 11.82 10.40 7.40
N TYR A 132 12.68 10.10 8.37
CA TYR A 132 13.51 11.12 9.02
C TYR A 132 14.66 11.59 8.13
N LEU A 133 15.30 10.70 7.38
CA LEU A 133 16.35 11.07 6.41
C LEU A 133 15.78 11.95 5.30
N ASP A 134 14.63 11.58 4.74
CA ASP A 134 13.91 12.40 3.75
C ASP A 134 13.59 13.80 4.33
N GLN A 135 13.25 13.91 5.63
CA GLN A 135 13.03 15.20 6.28
C GLN A 135 14.32 16.04 6.37
N VAL A 136 15.47 15.40 6.62
CA VAL A 136 16.76 16.09 6.65
C VAL A 136 17.12 16.63 5.27
N ASP A 137 16.95 15.80 4.23
CA ASP A 137 17.17 16.19 2.83
C ASP A 137 16.35 17.42 2.45
N LEU A 138 15.05 17.40 2.76
CA LEU A 138 14.13 18.49 2.45
C LEU A 138 14.50 19.80 3.16
N GLU A 139 14.88 19.74 4.44
CA GLU A 139 15.25 20.93 5.22
C GLU A 139 16.61 21.50 4.81
N GLU A 140 17.56 20.66 4.37
CA GLU A 140 18.85 21.06 3.82
C GLU A 140 18.68 21.72 2.45
N GLU A 141 17.90 21.09 1.56
CA GLU A 141 17.56 21.63 0.25
C GLU A 141 16.86 22.99 0.40
N ARG A 142 15.85 23.09 1.28
CA ARG A 142 15.15 24.35 1.55
C ARG A 142 16.13 25.45 1.95
N GLN A 143 17.06 25.18 2.87
CA GLN A 143 18.03 26.17 3.30
C GLN A 143 18.95 26.59 2.14
N SER A 144 19.42 25.63 1.34
CA SER A 144 20.26 25.93 0.18
C SER A 144 19.54 26.83 -0.82
N GLN A 145 18.28 26.51 -1.15
CA GLN A 145 17.45 27.32 -2.03
C GLN A 145 17.29 28.76 -1.51
N GLU A 146 17.06 28.94 -0.21
CA GLU A 146 16.92 30.26 0.40
C GLU A 146 18.20 31.09 0.37
N ILE A 147 19.35 30.45 0.63
CA ILE A 147 20.66 31.12 0.56
C ILE A 147 20.93 31.57 -0.87
N ASN A 148 20.75 30.68 -1.85
CA ASN A 148 21.00 30.98 -3.27
C ASN A 148 20.07 32.09 -3.76
N ALA A 149 18.78 32.01 -3.43
CA ALA A 149 17.80 33.01 -3.83
C ALA A 149 18.09 34.40 -3.23
N MET A 150 18.57 34.45 -1.98
CA MET A 150 18.99 35.71 -1.36
C MET A 150 20.26 36.27 -2.00
N GLN A 151 21.21 35.41 -2.39
CA GLN A 151 22.40 35.84 -3.13
C GLN A 151 22.02 36.45 -4.48
N ASP A 152 21.20 35.78 -5.27
CA ASP A 152 20.73 36.28 -6.57
C ASP A 152 20.00 37.62 -6.43
N PHE A 153 19.19 37.77 -5.38
CA PHE A 153 18.50 39.02 -5.07
C PHE A 153 19.48 40.16 -4.75
N VAL A 154 20.49 39.90 -3.91
CA VAL A 154 21.54 40.89 -3.56
C VAL A 154 22.39 41.25 -4.78
N MET A 155 22.67 40.30 -5.67
CA MET A 155 23.39 40.54 -6.91
C MET A 155 22.58 41.32 -7.95
N GLY A 156 21.29 41.53 -7.69
CA GLY A 156 20.41 42.33 -8.53
C GLY A 156 20.00 41.62 -9.82
N GLU A 157 19.95 40.28 -9.80
CA GLU A 157 19.45 39.50 -10.93
C GLU A 157 18.03 39.93 -11.30
N THR A 158 17.79 40.11 -12.61
CA THR A 158 16.57 40.80 -13.09
C THR A 158 15.28 40.08 -12.65
N ASN A 159 15.27 38.75 -12.70
CA ASN A 159 14.12 37.95 -12.26
C ASN A 159 13.96 37.99 -10.73
N ALA A 160 15.07 38.01 -9.98
CA ALA A 160 15.06 38.04 -8.52
C ALA A 160 14.44 39.35 -7.99
N ILE A 161 14.78 40.50 -8.58
CA ILE A 161 14.20 41.80 -8.18
C ILE A 161 12.71 41.89 -8.57
N ARG A 162 12.34 41.30 -9.71
CA ARG A 162 10.98 41.43 -10.26
C ARG A 162 9.92 40.80 -9.37
N VAL A 163 10.21 39.67 -8.73
CA VAL A 163 9.23 38.93 -7.91
C VAL A 163 8.72 39.77 -6.72
N PRO A 164 9.57 40.30 -5.82
CA PRO A 164 9.12 41.15 -4.71
C PRO A 164 8.30 42.38 -5.16
N VAL A 165 8.72 43.06 -6.24
CA VAL A 165 8.03 44.25 -6.76
C VAL A 165 6.62 43.92 -7.26
N LEU A 166 6.43 42.78 -7.91
CA LEU A 166 5.11 42.35 -8.36
C LEU A 166 4.22 41.94 -7.18
N LEU A 167 4.78 41.26 -6.17
CA LEU A 167 4.06 40.90 -4.94
C LEU A 167 3.60 42.13 -4.16
N GLU A 168 4.44 43.16 -4.06
CA GLU A 168 4.07 44.43 -3.44
C GLU A 168 2.86 45.08 -4.15
N LYS A 169 2.85 45.11 -5.49
CA LYS A 169 1.70 45.62 -6.25
C LYS A 169 0.43 44.80 -6.02
N LEU A 170 0.57 43.48 -5.92
CA LEU A 170 -0.53 42.55 -5.67
C LEU A 170 -1.05 42.58 -4.23
N SER A 171 -0.29 43.15 -3.29
CA SER A 171 -0.70 43.25 -1.87
C SER A 171 -1.83 44.26 -1.61
N ARG A 172 -2.15 45.11 -2.59
CA ARG A 172 -3.17 46.16 -2.47
C ARG A 172 -4.56 45.55 -2.22
N PRO A 173 -5.21 45.83 -1.08
CA PRO A 173 -6.52 45.26 -0.76
C PRO A 173 -7.65 45.91 -1.58
N GLY A 174 -8.81 45.24 -1.60
CA GLY A 174 -10.06 45.79 -2.15
C GLY A 174 -10.12 45.95 -3.67
N GLN A 175 -9.15 45.40 -4.40
CA GLN A 175 -9.16 45.42 -5.87
C GLN A 175 -10.16 44.41 -6.46
N LEU A 176 -10.56 44.65 -7.71
CA LEU A 176 -11.45 43.76 -8.46
C LEU A 176 -10.74 42.46 -8.86
N PRO A 177 -11.46 41.35 -9.10
CA PRO A 177 -10.85 40.07 -9.49
C PRO A 177 -9.92 40.16 -10.70
N MET A 178 -10.27 40.99 -11.71
CA MET A 178 -9.46 41.19 -12.92
C MET A 178 -8.10 41.83 -12.65
N PHE A 179 -7.98 42.69 -11.63
CA PHE A 179 -6.70 43.27 -11.22
C PHE A 179 -5.74 42.18 -10.75
N TYR A 180 -6.22 41.31 -9.85
CA TYR A 180 -5.41 40.20 -9.37
C TYR A 180 -5.14 39.21 -10.49
N CYS A 181 -6.11 38.91 -11.35
CA CYS A 181 -5.93 38.02 -12.48
C CYS A 181 -4.72 38.43 -13.35
N GLY A 182 -4.71 39.68 -13.83
CA GLY A 182 -3.59 40.19 -14.64
C GLY A 182 -2.27 40.25 -13.89
N GLY A 183 -2.30 40.56 -12.58
CA GLY A 183 -1.10 40.58 -11.76
C GLY A 183 -0.51 39.17 -11.53
N LEU A 184 -1.34 38.15 -11.30
CA LEU A 184 -0.90 36.76 -11.16
C LEU A 184 -0.38 36.20 -12.50
N GLU A 185 -1.00 36.55 -13.62
CA GLU A 185 -0.50 36.21 -14.96
C GLU A 185 0.85 36.85 -15.27
N THR A 186 1.08 38.08 -14.79
CA THR A 186 2.36 38.78 -14.94
C THR A 186 3.45 38.19 -14.02
N LEU A 187 3.04 37.69 -12.85
CA LEU A 187 3.94 37.08 -11.87
C LEU A 187 4.38 35.67 -12.28
N SER A 188 3.49 34.89 -12.89
CA SER A 188 3.72 33.48 -13.20
C SER A 188 5.02 33.21 -13.99
N PRO A 189 5.36 33.94 -15.08
CA PRO A 189 6.64 33.76 -15.77
C PRO A 189 7.88 34.08 -14.92
N ALA A 190 7.75 34.98 -13.93
CA ALA A 190 8.85 35.42 -13.07
C ALA A 190 9.17 34.43 -11.93
N VAL A 191 8.32 33.41 -11.72
CA VAL A 191 8.49 32.41 -10.66
C VAL A 191 8.62 30.99 -11.22
N THR A 192 9.14 30.87 -12.44
CA THR A 192 9.32 29.57 -13.13
C THR A 192 10.58 28.83 -12.70
N ASP A 193 11.59 29.54 -12.20
CA ASP A 193 12.85 29.00 -11.71
C ASP A 193 12.88 28.89 -10.17
N CYS A 194 13.84 28.12 -9.66
CA CYS A 194 13.96 27.88 -8.22
C CYS A 194 14.12 29.17 -7.41
N THR A 195 14.88 30.15 -7.94
CA THR A 195 15.10 31.46 -7.32
C THR A 195 13.79 32.24 -7.21
N GLY A 196 13.04 32.40 -8.30
CA GLY A 196 11.76 33.10 -8.29
C GLY A 196 10.72 32.42 -7.40
N GLN A 197 10.63 31.09 -7.43
CA GLN A 197 9.77 30.30 -6.54
C GLN A 197 10.11 30.50 -5.06
N THR A 198 11.41 30.61 -4.73
CA THR A 198 11.87 30.80 -3.36
C THR A 198 11.63 32.23 -2.89
N LEU A 199 11.93 33.22 -3.73
CA LEU A 199 11.64 34.62 -3.44
C LEU A 199 10.13 34.86 -3.31
N PHE A 200 9.30 34.13 -4.05
CA PHE A 200 7.86 34.17 -3.89
C PHE A 200 7.45 33.80 -2.45
N ARG A 201 7.97 32.69 -1.90
CA ARG A 201 7.63 32.29 -0.52
C ARG A 201 8.20 33.23 0.52
N LEU A 202 9.44 33.71 0.35
CA LEU A 202 10.13 34.58 1.30
C LEU A 202 9.49 35.99 1.38
N ASN A 203 8.85 36.44 0.31
CA ASN A 203 8.19 37.75 0.24
C ASN A 203 6.67 37.65 0.42
N ASN A 204 6.20 36.73 1.25
CA ASN A 204 4.78 36.56 1.61
C ASN A 204 3.84 36.27 0.42
N GLY A 205 4.33 35.68 -0.69
CA GLY A 205 3.48 35.43 -1.85
C GLY A 205 2.25 34.57 -1.58
N PHE A 206 2.34 33.63 -0.64
CA PHE A 206 1.20 32.81 -0.21
C PHE A 206 0.11 33.59 0.53
N SER A 207 0.42 34.72 1.18
CA SER A 207 -0.58 35.53 1.89
C SER A 207 -1.47 36.31 0.91
N ILE A 208 -0.94 36.71 -0.25
CA ILE A 208 -1.73 37.33 -1.32
C ILE A 208 -2.85 36.39 -1.78
N ILE A 209 -2.59 35.09 -1.73
CA ILE A 209 -3.56 34.08 -2.11
C ILE A 209 -4.51 33.76 -0.94
N GLY A 210 -3.96 33.51 0.24
CA GLY A 210 -4.72 32.98 1.38
C GLY A 210 -5.44 34.04 2.22
N SER A 211 -4.91 35.25 2.29
CA SER A 211 -5.37 36.32 3.19
C SER A 211 -6.08 37.47 2.47
N ASN A 212 -6.02 37.52 1.12
CA ASN A 212 -6.73 38.53 0.35
C ASN A 212 -8.20 38.15 0.19
N ASP A 213 -9.11 39.00 0.65
CA ASP A 213 -10.55 38.70 0.65
C ASP A 213 -11.13 38.46 -0.74
N THR A 214 -10.70 39.18 -1.77
CA THR A 214 -11.18 38.98 -3.14
C THR A 214 -10.75 37.60 -3.66
N VAL A 215 -9.47 37.26 -3.52
CA VAL A 215 -8.93 35.96 -3.96
C VAL A 215 -9.56 34.82 -3.18
N ARG A 216 -9.63 34.96 -1.84
CA ARG A 216 -10.27 33.99 -0.94
C ARG A 216 -11.74 33.75 -1.30
N SER A 217 -12.52 34.82 -1.50
CA SER A 217 -13.95 34.71 -1.84
C SER A 217 -14.16 34.02 -3.19
N CYS A 218 -13.35 34.33 -4.20
CA CYS A 218 -13.42 33.63 -5.49
C CYS A 218 -13.06 32.13 -5.35
N LEU A 219 -11.99 31.80 -4.61
CA LEU A 219 -11.54 30.41 -4.42
C LEU A 219 -12.55 29.56 -3.62
N LEU A 220 -13.22 30.16 -2.64
CA LEU A 220 -14.28 29.53 -1.86
C LEU A 220 -15.64 29.52 -2.58
N GLN A 221 -15.73 30.11 -3.80
CA GLN A 221 -16.95 30.24 -4.59
C GLN A 221 -18.08 30.99 -3.84
N GLU A 222 -17.73 31.97 -3.00
CA GLU A 222 -18.68 32.75 -2.19
C GLU A 222 -19.36 33.89 -2.98
N THR A 223 -18.87 34.20 -4.18
CA THR A 223 -19.30 35.32 -5.01
C THR A 223 -19.66 34.88 -6.43
N LYS A 224 -20.57 35.64 -7.07
CA LYS A 224 -21.01 35.44 -8.46
C LYS A 224 -20.35 36.41 -9.44
N ASP A 225 -19.31 37.14 -9.03
CA ASP A 225 -18.55 38.01 -9.92
C ASP A 225 -18.03 37.21 -11.13
N PRO A 226 -18.32 37.62 -12.38
CA PRO A 226 -17.84 36.93 -13.57
C PRO A 226 -16.32 36.73 -13.56
N GLY A 227 -15.55 37.74 -13.14
CA GLY A 227 -14.08 37.70 -13.15
C GLY A 227 -13.45 36.77 -12.10
N CYS A 228 -14.24 36.19 -11.20
CA CYS A 228 -13.72 35.23 -10.24
C CYS A 228 -13.29 33.91 -10.88
N GLN A 229 -13.91 33.50 -11.98
CA GLN A 229 -13.56 32.25 -12.66
C GLN A 229 -12.16 32.34 -13.27
N GLU A 230 -11.87 33.43 -13.96
CA GLU A 230 -10.55 33.75 -14.53
C GLU A 230 -9.52 33.89 -13.41
N LEU A 231 -9.85 34.58 -12.31
CA LEU A 231 -8.94 34.70 -11.17
C LEU A 231 -8.59 33.34 -10.57
N CYS A 232 -9.56 32.43 -10.43
CA CYS A 232 -9.31 31.08 -9.93
C CYS A 232 -8.39 30.28 -10.87
N VAL A 233 -8.60 30.39 -12.19
CA VAL A 233 -7.72 29.77 -13.20
C VAL A 233 -6.29 30.31 -13.08
N SER A 234 -6.11 31.62 -13.00
CA SER A 234 -4.79 32.25 -12.90
C SER A 234 -4.09 31.94 -11.58
N ALA A 235 -4.85 31.87 -10.48
CA ALA A 235 -4.33 31.42 -9.18
C ALA A 235 -3.86 29.96 -9.22
N LEU A 236 -4.68 29.03 -9.74
CA LEU A 236 -4.31 27.61 -9.83
C LEU A 236 -3.11 27.38 -10.77
N LYS A 237 -3.01 28.12 -11.88
CA LYS A 237 -1.85 28.10 -12.77
C LYS A 237 -0.58 28.56 -12.04
N LEU A 238 -0.65 29.70 -11.35
CA LEU A 238 0.47 30.20 -10.56
C LEU A 238 0.89 29.17 -9.50
N TRP A 239 -0.06 28.55 -8.80
CA TRP A 239 0.22 27.52 -7.80
C TRP A 239 0.96 26.33 -8.37
N ARG A 240 0.55 25.86 -9.55
CA ARG A 240 1.27 24.78 -10.24
C ARG A 240 2.70 25.19 -10.54
N VAL A 241 2.93 26.42 -11.01
CA VAL A 241 4.27 26.93 -11.32
C VAL A 241 5.13 27.04 -10.06
N ILE A 242 4.61 27.62 -8.97
CA ILE A 242 5.39 27.81 -7.73
C ILE A 242 5.66 26.49 -6.98
N CYS A 243 4.81 25.48 -7.15
CA CYS A 243 4.95 24.17 -6.50
C CYS A 243 5.75 23.16 -7.35
N CYS A 244 5.94 23.41 -8.65
CA CYS A 244 6.63 22.48 -9.55
C CYS A 244 8.09 22.30 -9.12
N GLY A 245 8.44 21.08 -8.70
CA GLY A 245 9.78 20.74 -8.22
C GLY A 245 10.17 21.42 -6.90
N ASN A 246 9.22 22.01 -6.17
CA ASN A 246 9.50 22.74 -4.94
C ASN A 246 8.63 22.24 -3.77
N ASP A 247 9.20 21.35 -2.97
CA ASP A 247 8.47 20.64 -1.91
C ASP A 247 8.07 21.54 -0.73
N GLU A 248 8.90 22.52 -0.36
CA GLU A 248 8.51 23.48 0.69
C GLU A 248 7.36 24.38 0.21
N ASN A 249 7.35 24.80 -1.06
CA ASN A 249 6.22 25.54 -1.61
C ASN A 249 4.94 24.69 -1.67
N GLN A 250 5.05 23.39 -2.00
CA GLN A 250 3.91 22.46 -1.90
C GLN A 250 3.37 22.39 -0.46
N LYS A 251 4.25 22.24 0.52
CA LYS A 251 3.88 22.21 1.95
C LYS A 251 3.22 23.50 2.41
N MET A 252 3.78 24.66 2.04
CA MET A 252 3.21 25.98 2.39
C MET A 252 1.83 26.20 1.77
N LEU A 253 1.63 25.79 0.52
CA LEU A 253 0.34 25.95 -0.16
C LEU A 253 -0.76 25.09 0.48
N ILE A 254 -0.50 23.79 0.67
CA ILE A 254 -1.54 22.84 1.12
C ILE A 254 -1.90 23.02 2.60
N THR A 255 -0.99 23.54 3.41
CA THR A 255 -1.23 23.86 4.83
C THR A 255 -1.99 25.17 5.02
N CYS A 256 -2.16 25.97 3.96
CA CYS A 256 -2.98 27.18 4.01
C CYS A 256 -4.46 26.79 4.24
N PRO A 257 -5.13 27.28 5.31
CA PRO A 257 -6.48 26.83 5.68
C PRO A 257 -7.54 27.03 4.58
N VAL A 258 -7.43 28.10 3.79
CA VAL A 258 -8.35 28.38 2.68
C VAL A 258 -8.19 27.33 1.58
N ILE A 259 -6.95 26.96 1.25
CA ILE A 259 -6.63 25.99 0.21
C ILE A 259 -7.09 24.60 0.60
N GLY A 260 -6.83 24.18 1.84
CA GLY A 260 -7.27 22.89 2.34
C GLY A 260 -8.80 22.70 2.26
N ARG A 261 -9.55 23.80 2.34
CA ARG A 261 -11.02 23.80 2.19
C ARG A 261 -11.45 23.86 0.71
N SER A 262 -10.85 24.73 -0.09
CA SER A 262 -11.31 25.02 -1.45
C SER A 262 -10.88 23.96 -2.47
N ILE A 263 -9.66 23.44 -2.40
CA ILE A 263 -9.08 22.62 -3.49
C ILE A 263 -9.93 21.37 -3.77
N VAL A 264 -10.49 20.76 -2.72
CA VAL A 264 -11.34 19.59 -2.85
C VAL A 264 -12.66 19.95 -3.56
N ASP A 265 -13.24 21.11 -3.28
CA ASP A 265 -14.48 21.57 -3.92
C ASP A 265 -14.26 21.98 -5.38
N LEU A 266 -13.11 22.59 -5.68
CA LEU A 266 -12.73 22.99 -7.03
C LEU A 266 -12.59 21.81 -7.99
N VAL A 267 -12.31 20.59 -7.49
CA VAL A 267 -12.35 19.36 -8.30
C VAL A 267 -13.70 19.19 -8.99
N THR A 268 -14.80 19.64 -8.38
CA THR A 268 -16.15 19.51 -8.93
C THR A 268 -16.72 20.82 -9.48
N ALA A 269 -15.93 21.90 -9.54
CA ALA A 269 -16.37 23.23 -10.00
C ALA A 269 -17.13 23.17 -11.34
N GLU A 270 -18.16 24.00 -11.50
CA GLU A 270 -18.94 24.07 -12.74
C GLU A 270 -18.09 24.51 -13.93
N HIS A 271 -17.26 25.53 -13.70
CA HIS A 271 -16.35 26.08 -14.71
C HIS A 271 -15.25 25.09 -15.10
N VAL A 272 -15.12 24.86 -16.41
CA VAL A 272 -14.29 23.78 -16.98
C VAL A 272 -12.81 24.02 -16.71
N ALA A 273 -12.33 25.23 -16.99
CA ALA A 273 -10.91 25.56 -16.86
C ALA A 273 -10.45 25.56 -15.38
N VAL A 274 -11.31 25.98 -14.45
CA VAL A 274 -11.01 25.92 -13.00
C VAL A 274 -10.78 24.47 -12.59
N ARG A 275 -11.65 23.57 -13.06
CA ARG A 275 -11.54 22.14 -12.79
C ARG A 275 -10.25 21.54 -13.35
N GLU A 276 -9.88 21.90 -14.57
CA GLU A 276 -8.68 21.40 -15.25
C GLU A 276 -7.41 21.82 -14.53
N GLU A 277 -7.31 23.10 -14.17
CA GLU A 277 -6.14 23.60 -13.45
C GLU A 277 -6.07 23.02 -12.02
N CYS A 278 -7.20 22.80 -11.37
CA CYS A 278 -7.26 22.12 -10.07
C CYS A 278 -6.78 20.67 -10.14
N LEU A 279 -7.27 19.91 -11.13
CA LEU A 279 -6.81 18.53 -11.37
C LEU A 279 -5.32 18.49 -11.75
N ALA A 280 -4.84 19.45 -12.55
CA ALA A 280 -3.42 19.52 -12.90
C ALA A 280 -2.53 19.79 -11.67
N LEU A 281 -2.97 20.67 -10.76
CA LEU A 281 -2.29 20.91 -9.49
C LEU A 281 -2.28 19.65 -8.62
N LEU A 282 -3.42 18.99 -8.42
CA LEU A 282 -3.49 17.75 -7.64
C LEU A 282 -2.68 16.60 -8.28
N SER A 283 -2.58 16.58 -9.61
CA SER A 283 -1.72 15.64 -10.34
C SER A 283 -0.25 15.84 -9.97
N LEU A 284 0.22 17.09 -9.89
CA LEU A 284 1.58 17.43 -9.44
C LEU A 284 1.88 16.83 -8.05
N TYR A 285 0.98 17.03 -7.07
CA TYR A 285 1.14 16.42 -5.74
C TYR A 285 1.11 14.89 -5.78
N SER A 286 0.29 14.30 -6.65
CA SER A 286 0.13 12.84 -6.71
C SER A 286 1.37 12.10 -7.21
N GLN A 287 2.23 12.78 -7.98
CA GLN A 287 3.39 12.17 -8.64
C GLN A 287 4.53 11.81 -7.67
N THR A 288 4.68 12.54 -6.57
CA THR A 288 5.75 12.32 -5.58
C THR A 288 5.22 11.71 -4.28
N PRO A 289 5.99 10.85 -3.59
CA PRO A 289 5.59 10.37 -2.25
C PRO A 289 5.39 11.48 -1.23
N HIS A 290 6.19 12.55 -1.30
CA HIS A 290 6.08 13.72 -0.43
C HIS A 290 4.76 14.46 -0.65
N GLY A 291 4.45 14.80 -1.91
CA GLY A 291 3.20 15.48 -2.27
C GLY A 291 1.96 14.69 -1.90
N ARG A 292 1.98 13.36 -2.07
CA ARG A 292 0.88 12.50 -1.62
C ARG A 292 0.69 12.54 -0.11
N ARG A 293 1.77 12.46 0.67
CA ARG A 293 1.71 12.54 2.14
C ARG A 293 1.13 13.88 2.60
N LEU A 294 1.59 14.98 2.01
CA LEU A 294 1.07 16.31 2.26
C LEU A 294 -0.44 16.41 2.04
N VAL A 295 -0.95 15.90 0.92
CA VAL A 295 -2.38 15.91 0.62
C VAL A 295 -3.17 15.02 1.59
N ILE A 296 -2.68 13.82 1.90
CA ILE A 296 -3.33 12.89 2.85
C ILE A 296 -3.42 13.48 4.26
N ASP A 297 -2.42 14.25 4.67
CA ASP A 297 -2.32 14.82 6.01
C ASP A 297 -3.17 16.08 6.19
N ASN A 298 -3.44 16.81 5.10
CA ASN A 298 -4.07 18.13 5.16
C ASN A 298 -5.48 18.19 4.53
N LEU A 299 -5.85 17.24 3.66
CA LEU A 299 -7.16 17.24 3.00
C LEU A 299 -8.12 16.20 3.60
N ASN A 300 -9.42 16.49 3.49
CA ASN A 300 -10.46 15.52 3.84
C ASN A 300 -10.51 14.40 2.79
N GLY A 301 -9.89 13.26 3.08
CA GLY A 301 -9.79 12.11 2.17
C GLY A 301 -11.14 11.61 1.64
N HIS A 302 -12.19 11.60 2.49
CA HIS A 302 -13.54 11.22 2.09
C HIS A 302 -14.09 12.12 0.97
N LYS A 303 -14.12 13.43 1.23
CA LYS A 303 -14.64 14.44 0.29
C LYS A 303 -13.80 14.46 -0.99
N PHE A 304 -12.48 14.29 -0.85
CA PHE A 304 -11.53 14.24 -1.95
C PHE A 304 -11.83 13.08 -2.92
N VAL A 305 -11.96 11.85 -2.43
CA VAL A 305 -12.27 10.69 -3.28
C VAL A 305 -13.64 10.80 -3.91
N ARG A 306 -14.65 11.21 -3.14
CA ARG A 306 -16.00 11.41 -3.67
C ARG A 306 -16.02 12.40 -4.84
N ASN A 307 -15.30 13.51 -4.72
CA ASN A 307 -15.23 14.54 -5.75
C ASN A 307 -14.43 14.07 -6.98
N LEU A 308 -13.35 13.30 -6.78
CA LEU A 308 -12.64 12.63 -7.89
C LEU A 308 -13.55 11.65 -8.64
N MET A 309 -14.28 10.79 -7.93
CA MET A 309 -15.22 9.83 -8.53
C MET A 309 -16.36 10.53 -9.27
N ALA A 310 -16.86 11.66 -8.76
CA ALA A 310 -17.83 12.49 -9.47
C ALA A 310 -17.27 13.05 -10.79
N CYS A 311 -15.99 13.37 -10.87
CA CYS A 311 -15.36 13.78 -12.13
C CYS A 311 -15.20 12.61 -13.11
N ILE A 312 -14.86 11.43 -12.60
CA ILE A 312 -14.71 10.20 -13.39
C ILE A 312 -16.05 9.82 -14.05
N LEU A 313 -17.16 9.98 -13.33
CA LEU A 313 -18.52 9.69 -13.81
C LEU A 313 -19.03 10.63 -14.92
N LYS A 314 -18.41 11.80 -15.18
CA LYS A 314 -18.92 12.78 -16.15
C LYS A 314 -18.52 12.41 -17.60
N PRO A 315 -19.47 12.01 -18.48
CA PRO A 315 -19.16 11.34 -19.75
C PRO A 315 -18.53 12.22 -20.84
N LYS A 316 -18.64 13.56 -20.76
CA LYS A 316 -18.29 14.46 -21.87
C LYS A 316 -16.84 14.99 -21.87
N LYS A 317 -15.96 14.58 -20.95
CA LYS A 317 -14.64 15.23 -20.75
C LYS A 317 -13.50 14.24 -20.50
N GLN A 318 -13.01 13.62 -21.58
CA GLN A 318 -12.04 12.51 -21.53
C GLN A 318 -10.74 12.86 -20.77
N GLN A 319 -10.13 14.02 -21.03
CA GLN A 319 -8.87 14.41 -20.39
C GLN A 319 -9.01 14.57 -18.86
N GLN A 320 -10.11 15.13 -18.39
CA GLN A 320 -10.37 15.31 -16.95
C GLN A 320 -10.54 13.96 -16.24
N GLN A 321 -11.23 13.01 -16.87
CA GLN A 321 -11.41 11.67 -16.32
C GLN A 321 -10.06 10.94 -16.18
N ASN A 322 -9.20 11.01 -17.20
CA ASN A 322 -7.88 10.38 -17.19
C ASN A 322 -7.03 10.92 -16.03
N THR A 323 -6.96 12.25 -15.87
CA THR A 323 -6.20 12.87 -14.78
C THR A 323 -6.78 12.50 -13.41
N ALA A 324 -8.11 12.53 -13.24
CA ALA A 324 -8.76 12.20 -11.97
C ALA A 324 -8.52 10.73 -11.55
N VAL A 325 -8.59 9.79 -12.49
CA VAL A 325 -8.27 8.38 -12.20
C VAL A 325 -6.80 8.21 -11.86
N LYS A 326 -5.89 8.88 -12.58
CA LYS A 326 -4.46 8.76 -12.29
C LYS A 326 -4.11 9.29 -10.90
N ILE A 327 -4.73 10.39 -10.49
CA ILE A 327 -4.63 10.91 -9.13
C ILE A 327 -5.11 9.84 -8.13
N LEU A 328 -6.31 9.30 -8.30
CA LEU A 328 -6.86 8.27 -7.41
C LEU A 328 -5.94 7.04 -7.32
N GLU A 329 -5.41 6.56 -8.44
CA GLU A 329 -4.49 5.42 -8.51
C GLU A 329 -3.20 5.69 -7.72
N ASN A 330 -2.60 6.87 -7.88
CA ASN A 330 -1.39 7.26 -7.17
C ASN A 330 -1.62 7.31 -5.65
N PHE A 331 -2.76 7.85 -5.20
CA PHE A 331 -3.12 7.89 -3.78
C PHE A 331 -3.50 6.52 -3.21
N ALA A 332 -4.13 5.65 -4.01
CA ALA A 332 -4.50 4.29 -3.61
C ALA A 332 -3.31 3.40 -3.24
N ALA A 333 -2.09 3.77 -3.64
CA ALA A 333 -0.86 3.09 -3.23
C ALA A 333 -0.43 3.41 -1.78
N GLU A 334 -1.00 4.44 -1.15
CA GLU A 334 -0.60 4.91 0.18
C GLU A 334 -1.46 4.27 1.30
N ASN A 335 -0.84 3.50 2.19
CA ASN A 335 -1.56 2.81 3.28
C ASN A 335 -2.38 3.77 4.17
N LYS A 336 -1.85 4.97 4.46
CA LYS A 336 -2.55 5.97 5.29
C LYS A 336 -3.82 6.48 4.61
N PHE A 337 -3.80 6.60 3.29
CA PHE A 337 -4.97 6.97 2.50
C PHE A 337 -6.04 5.88 2.57
N CYS A 338 -5.67 4.61 2.37
CA CYS A 338 -6.59 3.48 2.50
C CYS A 338 -7.24 3.44 3.89
N LEU A 339 -6.46 3.66 4.96
CA LEU A 339 -6.97 3.71 6.34
C LEU A 339 -8.06 4.78 6.52
N GLN A 340 -7.88 5.98 5.98
CA GLN A 340 -8.87 7.06 6.05
C GLN A 340 -10.17 6.74 5.32
N LEU A 341 -10.13 5.89 4.28
CA LEU A 341 -11.29 5.56 3.46
C LEU A 341 -12.13 4.41 4.00
N ARG A 342 -11.60 3.57 4.91
CA ARG A 342 -12.28 2.34 5.38
C ARG A 342 -13.73 2.58 5.84
N GLY A 343 -14.00 3.69 6.54
CA GLY A 343 -15.33 4.02 7.08
C GLY A 343 -16.32 4.62 6.07
N VAL A 344 -15.86 5.05 4.89
CA VAL A 344 -16.67 5.80 3.91
C VAL A 344 -16.59 5.22 2.49
N LEU A 345 -15.95 4.06 2.37
CA LEU A 345 -15.62 3.42 1.10
C LEU A 345 -16.86 3.14 0.24
N LYS A 346 -17.97 2.75 0.86
CA LYS A 346 -19.19 2.34 0.16
C LYS A 346 -19.73 3.48 -0.72
N ASP A 347 -19.99 4.63 -0.13
CA ASP A 347 -20.57 5.78 -0.84
C ASP A 347 -19.54 6.47 -1.74
N SER A 348 -18.27 6.43 -1.36
CA SER A 348 -17.22 7.17 -2.08
C SER A 348 -16.65 6.44 -3.28
N VAL A 349 -16.56 5.10 -3.22
CA VAL A 349 -15.87 4.29 -4.23
C VAL A 349 -16.76 3.17 -4.76
N ILE A 350 -17.35 2.33 -3.89
CA ILE A 350 -18.06 1.12 -4.32
C ILE A 350 -19.26 1.48 -5.20
N VAL A 351 -20.17 2.33 -4.72
CA VAL A 351 -21.38 2.69 -5.47
C VAL A 351 -21.05 3.36 -6.82
N PRO A 352 -20.17 4.38 -6.90
CA PRO A 352 -19.73 4.94 -8.18
C PRO A 352 -19.06 3.91 -9.11
N PHE A 353 -18.18 3.07 -8.58
CA PHE A 353 -17.47 2.05 -9.36
C PHE A 353 -18.43 1.00 -9.93
N THR A 354 -19.36 0.50 -9.12
CA THR A 354 -20.42 -0.42 -9.53
C THR A 354 -21.30 0.17 -10.63
N THR A 355 -21.64 1.47 -10.52
CA THR A 355 -22.42 2.18 -11.54
C THR A 355 -21.68 2.24 -12.88
N ILE A 356 -20.37 2.47 -12.86
CA ILE A 356 -19.51 2.47 -14.06
C ILE A 356 -19.45 1.08 -14.69
N LEU A 357 -19.23 0.04 -13.88
CA LEU A 357 -19.16 -1.35 -14.37
C LEU A 357 -20.51 -1.83 -14.95
N ALA A 358 -21.64 -1.49 -14.34
CA ALA A 358 -22.96 -1.84 -14.86
C ALA A 358 -23.22 -1.23 -16.26
N ASN A 359 -22.68 -0.03 -16.49
CA ASN A 359 -22.81 0.76 -17.72
C ASN A 359 -21.51 0.80 -18.53
N ILE A 360 -20.75 -0.30 -18.54
CA ILE A 360 -19.41 -0.34 -19.13
C ILE A 360 -19.37 0.04 -20.62
N SER A 361 -20.44 -0.25 -21.37
CA SER A 361 -20.55 0.05 -22.80
C SER A 361 -20.66 1.56 -23.10
N GLU A 362 -21.18 2.34 -22.16
CA GLU A 362 -21.32 3.80 -22.26
C GLU A 362 -20.15 4.53 -21.58
N SER A 363 -19.32 3.80 -20.85
CA SER A 363 -18.19 4.33 -20.09
C SER A 363 -16.97 4.59 -20.97
N ASN A 364 -16.11 5.52 -20.54
CA ASN A 364 -14.89 5.83 -21.28
C ASN A 364 -13.89 4.66 -21.21
N ARG A 365 -13.72 3.95 -22.34
CA ARG A 365 -12.85 2.77 -22.45
C ARG A 365 -11.40 3.03 -22.06
N GLN A 366 -10.87 4.24 -22.29
CA GLN A 366 -9.49 4.58 -21.93
C GLN A 366 -9.28 4.74 -20.41
N VAL A 367 -10.35 5.04 -19.68
CA VAL A 367 -10.31 5.35 -18.23
C VAL A 367 -10.50 4.08 -17.39
N LEU A 368 -11.32 3.14 -17.87
CA LEU A 368 -11.70 1.93 -17.15
C LEU A 368 -10.52 1.08 -16.64
N PRO A 369 -9.46 0.81 -17.45
CA PRO A 369 -8.33 0.00 -17.00
C PRO A 369 -7.65 0.59 -15.75
N SER A 370 -7.42 1.90 -15.79
CA SER A 370 -6.76 2.66 -14.71
C SER A 370 -7.67 2.75 -13.48
N LEU A 371 -8.99 2.87 -13.67
CA LEU A 371 -9.95 2.90 -12.57
C LEU A 371 -10.01 1.56 -11.84
N ILE A 372 -10.11 0.46 -12.61
CA ILE A 372 -10.10 -0.90 -12.07
C ILE A 372 -8.78 -1.16 -11.33
N SER A 373 -7.66 -0.69 -11.88
CA SER A 373 -6.34 -0.79 -11.24
C SER A 373 -6.27 0.03 -9.95
N ALA A 374 -6.82 1.24 -9.92
CA ALA A 374 -6.90 2.07 -8.71
C ALA A 374 -7.70 1.38 -7.61
N VAL A 375 -8.87 0.81 -7.93
CA VAL A 375 -9.67 0.02 -6.98
C VAL A 375 -8.91 -1.24 -6.54
N GLY A 376 -8.16 -1.87 -7.44
CA GLY A 376 -7.24 -2.97 -7.12
C GLY A 376 -6.14 -2.58 -6.13
N CYS A 377 -5.55 -1.39 -6.26
CA CYS A 377 -4.59 -0.86 -5.29
C CYS A 377 -5.25 -0.63 -3.93
N LEU A 378 -6.44 -0.03 -3.89
CA LEU A 378 -7.20 0.14 -2.65
C LEU A 378 -7.49 -1.22 -1.99
N ALA A 379 -7.86 -2.23 -2.78
CA ALA A 379 -8.15 -3.60 -2.32
C ALA A 379 -6.91 -4.40 -1.87
N ARG A 380 -5.71 -3.80 -1.87
CA ARG A 380 -4.57 -4.36 -1.12
C ARG A 380 -4.78 -4.22 0.39
N ASP A 381 -5.56 -3.23 0.83
CA ASP A 381 -5.99 -3.11 2.22
C ASP A 381 -7.06 -4.15 2.56
N ASP A 382 -6.86 -4.87 3.66
CA ASP A 382 -7.71 -6.01 4.04
C ASP A 382 -9.17 -5.61 4.33
N ALA A 383 -9.39 -4.46 4.97
CA ALA A 383 -10.74 -4.01 5.28
C ALA A 383 -11.49 -3.54 4.03
N ILE A 384 -10.80 -2.82 3.14
CA ILE A 384 -11.35 -2.42 1.84
C ILE A 384 -11.68 -3.66 1.00
N ARG A 385 -10.76 -4.62 0.92
CA ARG A 385 -10.95 -5.88 0.20
C ARG A 385 -12.15 -6.66 0.74
N HIS A 386 -12.27 -6.74 2.07
CA HIS A 386 -13.41 -7.38 2.73
C HIS A 386 -14.74 -6.70 2.37
N ASN A 387 -14.81 -5.36 2.39
CA ASN A 387 -16.00 -4.61 2.03
C ASN A 387 -16.43 -4.86 0.56
N LEU A 388 -15.49 -4.83 -0.38
CA LEU A 388 -15.76 -5.13 -1.79
C LEU A 388 -16.22 -6.59 -1.99
N ALA A 389 -15.64 -7.54 -1.26
CA ALA A 389 -16.02 -8.96 -1.33
C ALA A 389 -17.44 -9.25 -0.80
N HIS A 390 -18.00 -8.36 0.02
CA HIS A 390 -19.33 -8.49 0.62
C HIS A 390 -20.39 -7.55 -0.01
N ASP A 391 -20.08 -6.86 -1.11
CA ASP A 391 -21.03 -5.98 -1.78
C ASP A 391 -21.71 -6.68 -2.98
N PRO A 392 -23.02 -7.00 -2.92
CA PRO A 392 -23.69 -7.79 -3.96
C PRO A 392 -23.79 -7.07 -5.30
N GLU A 393 -24.06 -5.76 -5.31
CA GLU A 393 -24.19 -5.02 -6.56
C GLU A 393 -22.84 -4.92 -7.29
N CYS A 394 -21.71 -4.83 -6.58
CA CYS A 394 -20.38 -4.91 -7.16
C CYS A 394 -20.15 -6.24 -7.92
N TRP A 395 -20.48 -7.39 -7.33
CA TRP A 395 -20.33 -8.70 -7.98
C TRP A 395 -21.26 -8.90 -9.17
N LYS A 396 -22.51 -8.46 -9.05
CA LYS A 396 -23.44 -8.40 -10.18
C LYS A 396 -22.91 -7.53 -11.31
N ALA A 397 -22.33 -6.37 -11.00
CA ALA A 397 -21.73 -5.49 -12.00
C ALA A 397 -20.49 -6.09 -12.66
N PHE A 398 -19.64 -6.85 -11.94
CA PHE A 398 -18.55 -7.61 -12.56
C PHE A 398 -19.06 -8.60 -13.61
N VAL A 399 -20.11 -9.38 -13.29
CA VAL A 399 -20.69 -10.34 -14.24
C VAL A 399 -21.23 -9.62 -15.48
N VAL A 400 -21.96 -8.52 -15.30
CA VAL A 400 -22.48 -7.71 -16.41
C VAL A 400 -21.33 -7.16 -17.26
N ALA A 401 -20.29 -6.61 -16.62
CA ALA A 401 -19.14 -6.03 -17.28
C ALA A 401 -18.38 -7.07 -18.13
N ILE A 402 -18.14 -8.27 -17.58
CA ILE A 402 -17.45 -9.34 -18.30
C ILE A 402 -18.24 -9.76 -19.54
N ARG A 403 -19.56 -9.94 -19.42
CA ARG A 403 -20.42 -10.33 -20.55
C ARG A 403 -20.48 -9.28 -21.66
N LYS A 404 -20.38 -8.00 -21.30
CA LYS A 404 -20.46 -6.87 -22.24
C LYS A 404 -19.13 -6.56 -22.94
N CYS A 405 -18.00 -7.01 -22.39
CA CYS A 405 -16.70 -6.77 -23.01
C CYS A 405 -16.59 -7.55 -24.33
N SER A 406 -16.24 -6.84 -25.40
CA SER A 406 -16.09 -7.41 -26.74
C SER A 406 -14.67 -7.92 -26.99
N ALA A 407 -14.44 -8.50 -28.17
CA ALA A 407 -13.14 -9.09 -28.47
C ALA A 407 -11.95 -8.11 -28.54
N SER A 408 -12.22 -6.84 -28.79
CA SER A 408 -11.20 -5.80 -28.76
C SER A 408 -10.87 -5.32 -27.34
N ASP A 409 -11.73 -5.58 -26.36
CA ASP A 409 -11.63 -5.01 -24.99
C ASP A 409 -10.87 -5.94 -24.02
N TYR A 410 -10.44 -7.11 -24.50
CA TYR A 410 -9.86 -8.19 -23.69
C TYR A 410 -8.63 -7.78 -22.89
N LYS A 411 -7.67 -7.10 -23.51
CA LYS A 411 -6.39 -6.81 -22.87
C LYS A 411 -6.44 -5.61 -21.95
N GLU A 412 -7.18 -4.57 -22.34
CA GLU A 412 -7.18 -3.31 -21.62
C GLU A 412 -8.12 -3.35 -20.41
N ILE A 413 -9.32 -3.91 -20.55
CA ILE A 413 -10.35 -3.84 -19.52
C ILE A 413 -10.48 -5.18 -18.77
N LEU A 414 -10.58 -6.30 -19.51
CA LEU A 414 -10.81 -7.59 -18.86
C LEU A 414 -9.60 -8.08 -18.06
N TYR A 415 -8.38 -7.86 -18.54
CA TYR A 415 -7.18 -8.27 -17.81
C TYR A 415 -7.09 -7.69 -16.38
N PRO A 416 -7.17 -6.35 -16.15
CA PRO A 416 -7.18 -5.81 -14.79
C PRO A 416 -8.45 -6.19 -14.01
N MET A 417 -9.60 -6.34 -14.68
CA MET A 417 -10.86 -6.73 -14.02
C MET A 417 -10.79 -8.14 -13.43
N LEU A 418 -10.34 -9.12 -14.22
CA LEU A 418 -10.13 -10.48 -13.74
C LEU A 418 -9.06 -10.51 -12.64
N GLY A 419 -8.02 -9.68 -12.75
CA GLY A 419 -7.02 -9.49 -11.69
C GLY A 419 -7.62 -9.02 -10.37
N LEU A 420 -8.51 -8.02 -10.41
CA LEU A 420 -9.25 -7.53 -9.25
C LEU A 420 -10.15 -8.63 -8.66
N ILE A 421 -10.92 -9.32 -9.50
CA ILE A 421 -11.80 -10.41 -9.06
C ILE A 421 -11.01 -11.52 -8.34
N ILE A 422 -9.86 -11.95 -8.88
CA ILE A 422 -8.98 -12.93 -8.22
C ILE A 422 -8.61 -12.45 -6.80
N ASN A 423 -8.22 -11.17 -6.66
CA ASN A 423 -7.85 -10.59 -5.37
C ASN A 423 -9.05 -10.59 -4.41
N LEU A 424 -10.23 -10.16 -4.86
CA LEU A 424 -11.42 -10.13 -4.00
C LEU A 424 -11.88 -11.55 -3.61
N SER A 425 -11.77 -12.52 -4.52
CA SER A 425 -12.12 -13.94 -4.29
C SER A 425 -11.20 -14.69 -3.33
N THR A 426 -10.13 -14.08 -2.82
CA THR A 426 -9.36 -14.67 -1.71
C THR A 426 -10.12 -14.58 -0.39
N ILE A 427 -11.13 -13.71 -0.28
CA ILE A 427 -12.02 -13.60 0.87
C ILE A 427 -13.16 -14.62 0.69
N THR A 428 -13.45 -15.38 1.75
CA THR A 428 -14.65 -16.22 1.81
C THR A 428 -15.86 -15.34 2.07
N SER A 429 -16.85 -15.36 1.17
CA SER A 429 -18.03 -14.50 1.28
C SER A 429 -19.28 -15.21 0.75
N PRO A 430 -20.44 -15.11 1.44
CA PRO A 430 -21.70 -15.66 0.95
C PRO A 430 -22.13 -15.02 -0.37
N ILE A 431 -21.78 -13.75 -0.59
CA ILE A 431 -22.07 -13.02 -1.83
C ILE A 431 -21.29 -13.60 -3.00
N ILE A 432 -20.03 -13.98 -2.79
CA ILE A 432 -19.22 -14.63 -3.83
C ILE A 432 -19.80 -15.99 -4.18
N LYS A 433 -20.24 -16.75 -3.16
CA LYS A 433 -20.92 -18.04 -3.37
C LYS A 433 -22.18 -17.87 -4.21
N GLU A 434 -23.01 -16.86 -3.93
CA GLU A 434 -24.24 -16.57 -4.68
C GLU A 434 -23.97 -16.30 -6.17
N HIS A 435 -22.93 -15.52 -6.48
CA HIS A 435 -22.58 -15.18 -7.87
C HIS A 435 -21.64 -16.19 -8.55
N ALA A 436 -21.15 -17.22 -7.84
CA ALA A 436 -20.10 -18.11 -8.30
C ALA A 436 -20.42 -18.79 -9.64
N VAL A 437 -21.64 -19.33 -9.80
CA VAL A 437 -22.06 -20.00 -11.03
C VAL A 437 -22.04 -19.04 -12.23
N SER A 438 -22.66 -17.87 -12.08
CA SER A 438 -22.71 -16.86 -13.15
C SER A 438 -21.33 -16.35 -13.55
N LEU A 439 -20.44 -16.16 -12.59
CA LEU A 439 -19.07 -15.70 -12.84
C LEU A 439 -18.23 -16.81 -13.50
N CYS A 440 -18.36 -18.06 -13.05
CA CYS A 440 -17.69 -19.20 -13.66
C CYS A 440 -18.16 -19.41 -15.11
N ASP A 441 -19.45 -19.28 -15.38
CA ASP A 441 -20.02 -19.36 -16.72
C ASP A 441 -19.37 -18.36 -17.69
N CYS A 442 -19.27 -17.09 -17.29
CA CYS A 442 -18.63 -16.05 -18.10
C CYS A 442 -17.15 -16.33 -18.35
N THR A 443 -16.43 -16.82 -17.33
CA THR A 443 -14.99 -17.05 -17.40
C THR A 443 -14.62 -18.32 -18.17
N LEU A 444 -15.49 -19.33 -18.22
CA LEU A 444 -15.30 -20.50 -19.09
C LEU A 444 -15.20 -20.13 -20.57
N GLY A 445 -16.01 -19.16 -21.02
CA GLY A 445 -15.94 -18.63 -22.38
C GLY A 445 -14.55 -18.06 -22.71
N LEU A 446 -13.93 -17.39 -21.74
CA LEU A 446 -12.61 -16.76 -21.88
C LEU A 446 -11.44 -17.76 -21.89
N LEU A 447 -11.65 -19.02 -21.54
CA LEU A 447 -10.59 -20.05 -21.61
C LEU A 447 -10.25 -20.46 -23.04
N ARG A 448 -11.08 -20.10 -24.01
CA ARG A 448 -10.88 -20.37 -25.45
C ARG A 448 -10.32 -19.15 -26.19
N ASP A 449 -9.91 -18.12 -25.46
CA ASP A 449 -9.39 -16.89 -26.04
C ASP A 449 -8.03 -17.10 -26.71
N SER A 450 -7.66 -16.17 -27.59
CA SER A 450 -6.34 -16.14 -28.22
C SER A 450 -5.24 -15.58 -27.29
N ASP A 451 -5.60 -14.76 -26.30
CA ASP A 451 -4.65 -14.14 -25.37
C ASP A 451 -4.37 -15.04 -24.16
N GLY A 452 -3.13 -15.53 -24.06
CA GLY A 452 -2.70 -16.41 -22.96
C GLY A 452 -2.73 -15.74 -21.58
N GLY A 453 -2.64 -14.41 -21.51
CA GLY A 453 -2.77 -13.64 -20.27
C GLY A 453 -4.20 -13.63 -19.74
N VAL A 454 -5.19 -13.44 -20.63
CA VAL A 454 -6.62 -13.54 -20.30
C VAL A 454 -6.97 -14.95 -19.87
N ILE A 455 -6.54 -15.98 -20.61
CA ILE A 455 -6.77 -17.38 -20.22
C ILE A 455 -6.18 -17.66 -18.83
N THR A 456 -4.99 -17.16 -18.54
CA THR A 456 -4.34 -17.31 -17.23
C THR A 456 -5.17 -16.65 -16.12
N ARG A 457 -5.70 -15.45 -16.34
CA ARG A 457 -6.50 -14.71 -15.36
C ARG A 457 -7.89 -15.32 -15.17
N ALA A 458 -8.57 -15.72 -16.25
CA ALA A 458 -9.84 -16.45 -16.18
C ALA A 458 -9.68 -17.76 -15.39
N THR A 459 -8.59 -18.50 -15.65
CA THR A 459 -8.23 -19.68 -14.85
C THR A 459 -7.99 -19.34 -13.38
N GLY A 460 -7.35 -18.20 -13.11
CA GLY A 460 -7.17 -17.66 -11.76
C GLY A 460 -8.50 -17.46 -11.04
N VAL A 461 -9.48 -16.82 -11.68
CA VAL A 461 -10.83 -16.59 -11.12
C VAL A 461 -11.48 -17.92 -10.76
N LEU A 462 -11.47 -18.91 -11.65
CA LEU A 462 -11.99 -20.25 -11.34
C LEU A 462 -11.30 -20.84 -10.12
N SER A 463 -9.97 -20.77 -10.05
CA SER A 463 -9.19 -21.36 -8.96
C SER A 463 -9.45 -20.73 -7.58
N THR A 464 -9.97 -19.50 -7.53
CA THR A 464 -10.29 -18.77 -6.28
C THR A 464 -11.77 -18.81 -5.93
N VAL A 465 -12.67 -18.87 -6.91
CA VAL A 465 -14.12 -18.87 -6.71
C VAL A 465 -14.66 -20.27 -6.42
N LEU A 466 -14.19 -21.30 -7.15
CA LEU A 466 -14.70 -22.67 -7.03
C LEU A 466 -14.66 -23.27 -5.61
N PRO A 467 -13.64 -23.02 -4.77
CA PRO A 467 -13.65 -23.51 -3.38
C PRO A 467 -14.86 -23.05 -2.55
N GLN A 468 -15.55 -21.98 -2.97
CA GLN A 468 -16.64 -21.38 -2.21
C GLN A 468 -18.02 -21.92 -2.61
N SER A 469 -18.18 -22.58 -3.76
CA SER A 469 -19.46 -23.09 -4.26
C SER A 469 -19.31 -24.46 -4.92
N PRO A 470 -19.81 -25.54 -4.28
CA PRO A 470 -19.92 -26.85 -4.90
C PRO A 470 -20.77 -26.85 -6.18
N GLU A 471 -21.80 -26.01 -6.23
CA GLU A 471 -22.67 -25.86 -7.40
C GLU A 471 -21.88 -25.31 -8.60
N ALA A 472 -21.02 -24.31 -8.39
CA ALA A 472 -20.13 -23.79 -9.42
C ALA A 472 -19.12 -24.84 -9.90
N VAL A 473 -18.63 -25.72 -9.01
CA VAL A 473 -17.77 -26.85 -9.39
C VAL A 473 -18.48 -27.80 -10.35
N GLN A 474 -19.74 -28.15 -10.08
CA GLN A 474 -20.51 -29.01 -10.99
C GLN A 474 -20.75 -28.32 -12.35
N HIS A 475 -21.07 -27.02 -12.33
CA HIS A 475 -21.27 -26.23 -13.56
C HIS A 475 -20.04 -26.23 -14.46
N VAL A 476 -18.85 -25.97 -13.91
CA VAL A 476 -17.61 -25.94 -14.72
C VAL A 476 -17.19 -27.33 -15.20
N VAL A 477 -17.49 -28.38 -14.44
CA VAL A 477 -17.23 -29.77 -14.88
C VAL A 477 -18.11 -30.10 -16.08
N GLN A 478 -19.39 -29.77 -16.04
CA GLN A 478 -20.30 -29.93 -17.20
C GLN A 478 -19.83 -29.10 -18.40
N GLY A 479 -19.24 -27.92 -18.16
CA GLY A 479 -18.60 -27.08 -19.18
C GLY A 479 -17.28 -27.61 -19.76
N GLY A 480 -16.81 -28.80 -19.34
CA GLY A 480 -15.60 -29.42 -19.88
C GLY A 480 -14.30 -28.75 -19.44
N VAL A 481 -14.29 -28.07 -18.29
CA VAL A 481 -13.13 -27.30 -17.79
C VAL A 481 -11.83 -28.13 -17.73
N VAL A 482 -11.92 -29.42 -17.40
CA VAL A 482 -10.75 -30.31 -17.29
C VAL A 482 -9.98 -30.38 -18.61
N ARG A 483 -10.70 -30.50 -19.74
CA ARG A 483 -10.09 -30.55 -21.08
C ARG A 483 -9.44 -29.22 -21.46
N LEU A 484 -10.08 -28.11 -21.07
CA LEU A 484 -9.57 -26.76 -21.31
C LEU A 484 -8.31 -26.43 -20.49
N MET A 485 -8.14 -27.04 -19.31
CA MET A 485 -6.97 -26.80 -18.44
C MET A 485 -5.72 -27.57 -18.87
N LEU A 486 -5.86 -28.67 -19.60
CA LEU A 486 -4.73 -29.53 -19.98
C LEU A 486 -3.63 -28.85 -20.80
N PRO A 487 -3.94 -28.00 -21.81
CA PRO A 487 -2.92 -27.22 -22.49
C PRO A 487 -2.10 -26.33 -21.55
N LEU A 488 -2.75 -25.71 -20.56
CA LEU A 488 -2.07 -24.85 -19.57
C LEU A 488 -1.14 -25.65 -18.67
N LEU A 489 -1.55 -26.86 -18.26
CA LEU A 489 -0.70 -27.79 -17.50
C LEU A 489 0.47 -28.36 -18.32
N LYS A 490 0.37 -28.31 -19.65
CA LYS A 490 1.43 -28.70 -20.60
C LYS A 490 2.40 -27.58 -20.94
N GLY A 491 1.99 -26.33 -20.79
CA GLY A 491 2.80 -25.15 -21.07
C GLY A 491 3.92 -24.90 -20.06
N THR A 492 4.66 -23.83 -20.28
CA THR A 492 5.78 -23.38 -19.44
C THR A 492 5.40 -22.26 -18.46
N GLY A 493 4.19 -21.71 -18.56
CA GLY A 493 3.73 -20.61 -17.72
C GLY A 493 3.48 -21.04 -16.28
N GLN A 494 4.31 -20.55 -15.34
CA GLN A 494 4.22 -20.93 -13.92
C GLN A 494 2.88 -20.54 -13.29
N THR A 495 2.43 -19.30 -13.47
CA THR A 495 1.17 -18.80 -12.89
C THR A 495 -0.06 -19.52 -13.46
N ALA A 496 -0.10 -19.72 -14.78
CA ALA A 496 -1.16 -20.47 -15.44
C ALA A 496 -1.24 -21.91 -14.92
N THR A 497 -0.08 -22.57 -14.76
CA THR A 497 0.02 -23.93 -14.23
C THR A 497 -0.54 -24.01 -12.81
N LYS A 498 -0.20 -23.04 -11.92
CA LYS A 498 -0.71 -22.99 -10.54
C LYS A 498 -2.23 -22.92 -10.49
N TYR A 499 -2.82 -22.01 -11.25
CA TYR A 499 -4.27 -21.86 -11.26
C TYR A 499 -4.94 -23.07 -11.89
N ALA A 500 -4.42 -23.58 -13.01
CA ALA A 500 -4.97 -24.74 -13.70
C ALA A 500 -4.96 -26.00 -12.82
N ILE A 501 -3.83 -26.30 -12.15
CA ILE A 501 -3.75 -27.52 -11.33
C ILE A 501 -4.66 -27.43 -10.10
N LYS A 502 -4.79 -26.26 -9.49
CA LYS A 502 -5.73 -26.04 -8.38
C LYS A 502 -7.18 -26.26 -8.84
N THR A 503 -7.57 -25.68 -9.97
CA THR A 503 -8.91 -25.85 -10.56
C THR A 503 -9.21 -27.32 -10.86
N VAL A 504 -8.30 -28.03 -11.55
CA VAL A 504 -8.48 -29.46 -11.86
C VAL A 504 -8.53 -30.32 -10.60
N THR A 505 -7.73 -30.00 -9.58
CA THR A 505 -7.74 -30.74 -8.30
C THR A 505 -9.09 -30.61 -7.59
N LEU A 506 -9.70 -29.43 -7.60
CA LEU A 506 -11.05 -29.20 -7.05
C LEU A 506 -12.12 -29.98 -7.83
N CYS A 507 -12.08 -29.93 -9.16
CA CYS A 507 -13.04 -30.64 -10.01
C CYS A 507 -12.94 -32.17 -9.82
N THR A 508 -11.72 -32.72 -9.78
CA THR A 508 -11.49 -34.16 -9.60
C THR A 508 -11.89 -34.66 -8.21
N ALA A 509 -11.80 -33.81 -7.18
CA ALA A 509 -12.32 -34.12 -5.84
C ALA A 509 -13.84 -34.32 -5.87
N ALA A 510 -14.56 -33.39 -6.53
CA ALA A 510 -16.02 -33.30 -6.46
C ALA A 510 -16.78 -34.14 -7.50
N SER A 511 -16.14 -34.60 -8.58
CA SER A 511 -16.82 -35.29 -9.68
C SER A 511 -16.03 -36.45 -10.24
N GLN A 512 -16.68 -37.62 -10.35
CA GLN A 512 -16.13 -38.79 -11.03
C GLN A 512 -15.93 -38.52 -12.53
N SER A 513 -16.87 -37.85 -13.19
CA SER A 513 -16.76 -37.48 -14.61
C SER A 513 -15.51 -36.62 -14.88
N ALA A 514 -15.17 -35.69 -13.97
CA ALA A 514 -13.94 -34.91 -14.08
C ALA A 514 -12.65 -35.76 -14.01
N ARG A 515 -12.66 -36.83 -13.18
CA ARG A 515 -11.53 -37.78 -13.08
C ARG A 515 -11.40 -38.58 -14.38
N GLU A 516 -12.52 -39.08 -14.89
CA GLU A 516 -12.57 -39.84 -16.13
C GLU A 516 -12.07 -39.00 -17.32
N ASP A 517 -12.54 -37.76 -17.44
CA ASP A 517 -12.11 -36.81 -18.48
C ASP A 517 -10.60 -36.55 -18.45
N LEU A 518 -10.01 -36.39 -17.27
CA LEU A 518 -8.58 -36.18 -17.11
C LEU A 518 -7.78 -37.42 -17.55
N VAL A 519 -8.21 -38.60 -17.12
CA VAL A 519 -7.56 -39.88 -17.46
C VAL A 519 -7.68 -40.19 -18.95
N GLN A 520 -8.82 -39.90 -19.57
CA GLN A 520 -9.03 -40.09 -21.01
C GLN A 520 -8.08 -39.20 -21.82
N SER A 521 -7.86 -37.98 -21.36
CA SER A 521 -7.06 -36.96 -22.05
C SER A 521 -5.55 -37.05 -21.79
N ASP A 522 -5.12 -37.66 -20.68
CA ASP A 522 -3.72 -37.97 -20.37
C ASP A 522 -3.57 -39.43 -19.89
N LYS A 523 -3.62 -40.37 -20.85
CA LYS A 523 -3.64 -41.80 -20.54
C LYS A 523 -2.42 -42.30 -19.74
N LYS A 524 -1.28 -41.63 -19.79
CA LYS A 524 -0.08 -42.03 -19.02
C LYS A 524 0.12 -41.22 -17.75
N LEU A 525 -0.81 -40.31 -17.43
CA LEU A 525 -0.71 -39.31 -16.37
C LEU A 525 0.65 -38.59 -16.41
N SER A 526 1.14 -38.37 -17.63
CA SER A 526 2.47 -37.82 -17.92
C SER A 526 2.58 -36.36 -17.49
N VAL A 527 1.47 -35.62 -17.58
CA VAL A 527 1.37 -34.23 -17.14
C VAL A 527 1.51 -34.15 -15.63
N LEU A 528 0.73 -34.93 -14.87
CA LEU A 528 0.80 -34.94 -13.41
C LEU A 528 2.18 -35.41 -12.91
N ARG A 529 2.76 -36.44 -13.54
CA ARG A 529 4.12 -36.90 -13.22
C ARG A 529 5.17 -35.83 -13.46
N ARG A 530 5.08 -35.08 -14.58
CA ARG A 530 5.98 -33.93 -14.82
C ARG A 530 5.81 -32.84 -13.77
N LEU A 531 4.59 -32.51 -13.38
CA LEU A 531 4.32 -31.51 -12.33
C LEU A 531 4.87 -31.97 -10.97
N LEU A 532 4.76 -33.26 -10.65
CA LEU A 532 5.40 -33.85 -9.47
C LEU A 532 6.93 -33.85 -9.56
N ALA A 533 7.51 -34.02 -10.75
CA ALA A 533 8.95 -33.94 -10.97
C ALA A 533 9.48 -32.50 -10.82
N SER A 534 8.66 -31.50 -11.11
CA SER A 534 9.02 -30.10 -10.93
C SER A 534 9.15 -29.77 -9.43
N SER A 535 10.38 -29.54 -8.96
CA SER A 535 10.66 -29.27 -7.54
C SER A 535 10.56 -27.79 -7.16
N CYS A 536 10.23 -26.93 -8.12
CA CYS A 536 10.32 -25.48 -7.95
C CYS A 536 9.10 -24.85 -7.27
N ASP A 537 7.95 -25.54 -7.22
CA ASP A 537 6.72 -24.95 -6.68
C ASP A 537 5.89 -25.93 -5.83
N GLU A 538 5.77 -25.62 -4.54
CA GLU A 538 5.06 -26.43 -3.55
C GLU A 538 3.56 -26.52 -3.81
N MET A 539 2.94 -25.43 -4.26
CA MET A 539 1.51 -25.41 -4.56
C MET A 539 1.20 -26.31 -5.75
N VAL A 540 2.06 -26.29 -6.77
CA VAL A 540 1.90 -27.14 -7.95
C VAL A 540 2.08 -28.61 -7.59
N SER A 541 3.18 -28.98 -6.92
CA SER A 541 3.46 -30.37 -6.58
C SER A 541 2.44 -30.94 -5.58
N GLY A 542 2.01 -30.14 -4.60
CA GLY A 542 0.99 -30.51 -3.62
C GLY A 542 -0.38 -30.77 -4.23
N ASN A 543 -0.83 -29.89 -5.15
CA ASN A 543 -2.08 -30.10 -5.88
C ASN A 543 -1.97 -31.25 -6.89
N ALA A 544 -0.82 -31.43 -7.55
CA ALA A 544 -0.61 -32.56 -8.45
C ALA A 544 -0.68 -33.91 -7.71
N ALA A 545 -0.09 -34.00 -6.51
CA ALA A 545 -0.19 -35.18 -5.66
C ALA A 545 -1.64 -35.46 -5.22
N LEU A 546 -2.36 -34.42 -4.79
CA LEU A 546 -3.75 -34.55 -4.37
C LEU A 546 -4.68 -34.94 -5.53
N CYS A 547 -4.50 -34.32 -6.70
CA CYS A 547 -5.22 -34.68 -7.92
C CYS A 547 -4.97 -36.14 -8.30
N LEU A 548 -3.72 -36.60 -8.27
CA LEU A 548 -3.38 -38.01 -8.48
C LEU A 548 -4.09 -38.92 -7.46
N ALA A 549 -4.15 -38.53 -6.19
CA ALA A 549 -4.86 -39.28 -5.15
C ALA A 549 -6.37 -39.43 -5.43
N HIS A 550 -7.01 -38.46 -6.07
CA HIS A 550 -8.40 -38.57 -6.53
C HIS A 550 -8.53 -39.54 -7.70
N LEU A 551 -7.61 -39.47 -8.68
CA LEU A 551 -7.64 -40.33 -9.86
C LEU A 551 -7.44 -41.81 -9.53
N LEU A 552 -6.68 -42.12 -8.48
CA LEU A 552 -6.43 -43.49 -8.02
C LEU A 552 -7.68 -44.20 -7.51
N GLU A 553 -8.78 -43.49 -7.27
CA GLU A 553 -10.08 -44.09 -6.94
C GLU A 553 -10.77 -44.73 -8.15
N LEU A 554 -10.33 -44.41 -9.37
CA LEU A 554 -10.82 -45.07 -10.58
C LEU A 554 -10.13 -46.42 -10.77
N GLU A 555 -10.89 -47.42 -11.21
CA GLU A 555 -10.38 -48.78 -11.43
C GLU A 555 -9.26 -48.82 -12.48
N GLY A 556 -8.24 -49.63 -12.22
CA GLY A 556 -7.12 -49.88 -13.14
C GLY A 556 -6.10 -48.75 -13.27
N ILE A 557 -6.31 -47.57 -12.67
CA ILE A 557 -5.34 -46.45 -12.75
C ILE A 557 -4.05 -46.77 -11.99
N ALA A 558 -4.15 -47.35 -10.80
CA ALA A 558 -2.99 -47.71 -10.01
C ALA A 558 -2.09 -48.73 -10.74
N SER A 559 -2.69 -49.71 -11.43
CA SER A 559 -1.99 -50.68 -12.27
C SER A 559 -1.31 -50.05 -13.48
N ARG A 560 -1.92 -49.04 -14.12
CA ARG A 560 -1.34 -48.30 -15.26
C ARG A 560 -0.06 -47.52 -14.91
N LEU A 561 0.16 -47.26 -13.63
CA LEU A 561 1.35 -46.55 -13.14
C LEU A 561 2.50 -47.50 -12.77
N LEU A 562 2.33 -48.81 -12.89
CA LEU A 562 3.43 -49.76 -12.68
C LEU A 562 4.59 -49.50 -13.64
N GLY A 563 5.82 -49.63 -13.13
CA GLY A 563 7.03 -49.35 -13.90
C GLY A 563 7.32 -47.87 -14.16
N THR A 564 6.48 -46.95 -13.69
CA THR A 564 6.73 -45.50 -13.79
C THR A 564 7.55 -44.98 -12.60
N ASP A 565 8.02 -43.74 -12.69
CA ASP A 565 8.71 -43.02 -11.61
C ASP A 565 7.77 -42.46 -10.53
N THR A 566 6.46 -42.72 -10.62
CA THR A 566 5.44 -42.15 -9.72
C THR A 566 5.71 -42.40 -8.24
N VAL A 567 6.09 -43.64 -7.86
CA VAL A 567 6.44 -43.98 -6.47
C VAL A 567 7.63 -43.15 -5.99
N ARG A 568 8.68 -43.02 -6.82
CA ARG A 568 9.88 -42.21 -6.49
C ARG A 568 9.53 -40.74 -6.33
N LEU A 569 8.72 -40.19 -7.23
CA LEU A 569 8.31 -38.78 -7.21
C LEU A 569 7.47 -38.45 -5.98
N LEU A 570 6.47 -39.27 -5.66
CA LEU A 570 5.64 -39.10 -4.46
C LEU A 570 6.47 -39.26 -3.18
N LEU A 571 7.36 -40.25 -3.14
CA LEU A 571 8.23 -40.47 -1.99
C LEU A 571 9.17 -39.28 -1.75
N ARG A 572 9.72 -38.65 -2.79
CA ARG A 572 10.55 -37.44 -2.67
C ARG A 572 9.81 -36.30 -1.97
N HIS A 573 8.51 -36.12 -2.26
CA HIS A 573 7.69 -35.08 -1.63
C HIS A 573 7.22 -35.48 -0.22
N ALA A 574 6.88 -36.75 -0.01
CA ALA A 574 6.54 -37.28 1.32
C ALA A 574 7.74 -37.29 2.29
N ALA A 575 8.96 -37.40 1.76
CA ALA A 575 10.22 -37.31 2.49
C ALA A 575 10.76 -35.87 2.61
N GLY A 576 10.05 -34.88 2.07
CA GLY A 576 10.50 -33.49 1.98
C GLY A 576 10.54 -32.75 3.32
N ASP A 577 11.01 -31.49 3.27
CA ASP A 577 11.15 -30.59 4.43
C ASP A 577 9.89 -30.58 5.31
N ALA A 578 10.08 -30.65 6.64
CA ALA A 578 9.02 -30.56 7.64
C ALA A 578 8.18 -29.28 7.53
N LYS A 579 8.72 -28.21 6.93
CA LYS A 579 7.98 -26.97 6.64
C LYS A 579 6.92 -27.13 5.54
N ARG A 580 7.00 -28.18 4.70
CA ARG A 580 6.08 -28.45 3.57
C ARG A 580 4.97 -29.42 3.94
N THR A 581 4.29 -29.19 5.07
CA THR A 581 3.36 -30.15 5.68
C THR A 581 2.23 -30.58 4.74
N ALA A 582 1.58 -29.65 4.03
CA ALA A 582 0.46 -29.97 3.14
C ALA A 582 0.89 -30.79 1.91
N VAL A 583 2.03 -30.46 1.30
CA VAL A 583 2.59 -31.23 0.16
C VAL A 583 2.95 -32.64 0.61
N ARG A 584 3.58 -32.74 1.79
CA ARG A 584 3.96 -34.02 2.40
C ARG A 584 2.74 -34.90 2.65
N GLN A 585 1.68 -34.33 3.23
CA GLN A 585 0.42 -35.03 3.48
C GLN A 585 -0.24 -35.50 2.18
N ASN A 586 -0.39 -34.61 1.19
CA ASN A 586 -0.99 -34.96 -0.10
C ASN A 586 -0.21 -36.07 -0.82
N ALA A 587 1.13 -36.01 -0.79
CA ALA A 587 1.99 -37.02 -1.38
C ALA A 587 1.90 -38.37 -0.65
N ALA A 588 1.85 -38.35 0.69
CA ALA A 588 1.66 -39.56 1.49
C ALA A 588 0.29 -40.22 1.25
N ILE A 589 -0.79 -39.43 1.17
CA ILE A 589 -2.14 -39.92 0.84
C ILE A 589 -2.14 -40.57 -0.55
N ALA A 590 -1.57 -39.90 -1.55
CA ALA A 590 -1.47 -40.44 -2.91
C ALA A 590 -0.68 -41.75 -2.94
N LEU A 591 0.45 -41.81 -2.23
CA LEU A 591 1.31 -42.99 -2.16
C LEU A 591 0.63 -44.15 -1.43
N GLY A 592 -0.09 -43.87 -0.35
CA GLY A 592 -0.90 -44.85 0.39
C GLY A 592 -2.02 -45.43 -0.47
N LYS A 593 -2.80 -44.58 -1.17
CA LYS A 593 -3.82 -45.03 -2.12
C LYS A 593 -3.22 -45.87 -3.25
N LEU A 594 -2.07 -45.45 -3.80
CA LEU A 594 -1.39 -46.17 -4.87
C LEU A 594 -1.02 -47.60 -4.46
N CYS A 595 -0.45 -47.77 -3.27
CA CYS A 595 -0.08 -49.08 -2.74
C CYS A 595 -1.30 -49.91 -2.32
N ARG A 596 -2.37 -49.28 -1.84
CA ARG A 596 -3.62 -49.96 -1.46
C ARG A 596 -4.33 -50.54 -2.68
N PHE A 597 -4.49 -49.75 -3.75
CA PHE A 597 -5.20 -50.19 -4.95
C PHE A 597 -4.35 -51.07 -5.86
N GLU A 598 -3.03 -51.00 -5.76
CA GLU A 598 -2.11 -51.88 -6.50
C GLU A 598 -0.89 -52.24 -5.61
N PRO A 599 -0.96 -53.37 -4.87
CA PRO A 599 0.07 -53.79 -3.92
C PRO A 599 1.47 -54.00 -4.53
N ARG A 600 1.58 -54.21 -5.84
CA ARG A 600 2.89 -54.36 -6.51
C ARG A 600 3.78 -53.12 -6.36
N HIS A 601 3.21 -51.94 -6.13
CA HIS A 601 3.98 -50.73 -5.83
C HIS A 601 4.73 -50.79 -4.49
N ILE A 602 4.31 -51.66 -3.55
CA ILE A 602 4.98 -51.85 -2.25
C ILE A 602 6.41 -52.37 -2.44
N HIS A 603 6.65 -53.23 -3.44
CA HIS A 603 8.01 -53.70 -3.74
C HIS A 603 8.93 -52.52 -4.07
N LYS A 604 8.46 -51.61 -4.92
CA LYS A 604 9.23 -50.41 -5.28
C LYS A 604 9.40 -49.45 -4.10
N LEU A 605 8.38 -49.35 -3.24
CA LEU A 605 8.46 -48.55 -2.02
C LEU A 605 9.48 -49.10 -1.02
N ARG A 606 9.57 -50.43 -0.88
CA ARG A 606 10.59 -51.13 -0.06
C ARG A 606 11.99 -50.92 -0.60
N GLU A 607 12.19 -51.07 -1.91
CA GLU A 607 13.48 -50.81 -2.57
C GLU A 607 14.00 -49.38 -2.32
N LEU A 608 13.10 -48.42 -2.15
CA LEU A 608 13.44 -47.01 -1.90
C LEU A 608 13.47 -46.65 -0.40
N HIS A 609 13.46 -47.63 0.50
CA HIS A 609 13.38 -47.43 1.96
C HIS A 609 12.22 -46.53 2.42
N GLY A 610 11.12 -46.50 1.65
CA GLY A 610 10.05 -45.52 1.84
C GLY A 610 8.95 -45.92 2.83
N LEU A 611 8.98 -47.14 3.39
CA LEU A 611 7.96 -47.61 4.33
C LEU A 611 7.95 -46.82 5.65
N GLU A 612 9.12 -46.49 6.17
CA GLU A 612 9.27 -45.70 7.41
C GLU A 612 8.81 -44.25 7.21
N ILE A 613 9.06 -43.70 6.02
CA ILE A 613 8.62 -42.36 5.62
C ILE A 613 7.10 -42.31 5.50
N LEU A 614 6.48 -43.32 4.87
CA LEU A 614 5.03 -43.40 4.79
C LEU A 614 4.40 -43.56 6.19
N HIS A 615 4.94 -44.45 7.02
CA HIS A 615 4.43 -44.70 8.37
C HIS A 615 4.55 -43.45 9.27
N SER A 616 5.67 -42.71 9.19
CA SER A 616 5.83 -41.46 9.94
C SER A 616 4.90 -40.35 9.44
N CYS A 617 4.60 -40.27 8.14
CA CYS A 617 3.65 -39.31 7.59
C CYS A 617 2.19 -39.64 7.97
N MET A 618 1.79 -40.91 7.94
CA MET A 618 0.43 -41.37 8.23
C MET A 618 0.05 -41.19 9.71
N LYS A 619 1.01 -41.19 10.64
CA LYS A 619 0.78 -40.89 12.07
C LYS A 619 0.34 -39.43 12.33
N VAL A 620 0.52 -38.54 11.36
CA VAL A 620 0.26 -37.09 11.46
C VAL A 620 -1.00 -36.69 10.68
N ILE A 621 -1.74 -37.66 10.14
CA ILE A 621 -3.00 -37.44 9.43
C ILE A 621 -4.12 -37.82 10.43
N PRO A 622 -5.02 -36.88 10.79
CA PRO A 622 -6.10 -37.14 11.74
C PRO A 622 -7.12 -38.17 11.23
#